data_AF-A0A1B2LQ40-F1
#
_entry.id   AF-A0A1B2LQ40-F1
#
_cell.length_a   1.000
_cell.length_b   1.000
_cell.length_c   1.000
_cell.angle_alpha   90.00
_cell.angle_beta   90.00
_cell.angle_gamma   90.00
#
_symmetry.space_group_name_H-M   'P 1'
#
loop_
_entity.id
_entity.type
_entity.pdbx_description
1 polymer ?
#
loop_
_entity_poly.entity_id
_entity_poly.type
_entity_poly.pdbx_seq_one_letter_code
_entity_poly.pdbx_strand_id
1 'polypeptide(L)'
;MNITADDHFEMCARADFALETSGPDADKLAFLVDGFVGGPGMITTARRQYPNQFLHYHRAGHGMITSPSAERGYTAFVLAKMSRLQGASGIHVGTMGY
;
A
#
# COMPACT_ATOMS: atom_id res chain seq x y z
N MET A 1 -2.64 -3.50 -9.75
CA MET A 1 -1.61 -2.69 -10.43
C MET A 1 -0.80 -1.90 -9.41
N ASN A 2 0.53 -1.86 -9.53
CA ASN A 2 1.36 -0.97 -8.69
C ASN A 2 1.23 0.48 -9.19
N ILE A 3 0.83 1.39 -8.31
CA ILE A 3 0.70 2.82 -8.62
C ILE A 3 1.69 3.69 -7.82
N THR A 4 2.65 3.08 -7.13
CA THR A 4 3.64 3.80 -6.30
C THR A 4 4.47 4.77 -7.14
N ALA A 5 4.51 6.04 -6.73
CA ALA A 5 5.36 7.08 -7.28
C ALA A 5 5.57 8.20 -6.25
N ASP A 6 6.72 8.88 -6.32
CA ASP A 6 7.04 10.03 -5.46
C ASP A 6 6.07 11.19 -5.68
N ASP A 7 5.71 11.44 -6.93
CA ASP A 7 4.74 12.47 -7.30
C ASP A 7 3.30 11.95 -7.11
N HIS A 8 2.52 12.68 -6.31
CA HIS A 8 1.09 12.46 -6.13
C HIS A 8 0.35 12.38 -7.48
N PHE A 9 0.69 13.27 -8.42
CA PHE A 9 0.02 13.32 -9.71
C PHE A 9 0.34 12.11 -10.59
N GLU A 10 1.55 11.55 -10.49
CA GLU A 10 1.92 10.31 -11.17
C GLU A 10 1.14 9.11 -10.61
N MET A 11 0.92 9.05 -9.29
CA MET A 11 0.06 8.01 -8.70
C MET A 11 -1.36 8.08 -9.25
N CYS A 12 -1.92 9.28 -9.35
CA CYS A 12 -3.27 9.49 -9.90
C CYS A 12 -3.33 9.16 -11.39
N ALA A 13 -2.37 9.63 -12.19
CA ALA A 13 -2.31 9.35 -13.62
C ALA A 13 -2.25 7.84 -13.92
N ARG A 14 -1.44 7.08 -13.16
CA ARG A 14 -1.39 5.61 -13.27
C ARG A 14 -2.71 4.95 -12.92
N ALA A 15 -3.37 5.41 -11.86
CA ALA A 15 -4.65 4.87 -11.41
C ALA A 15 -5.77 5.16 -12.41
N ASP A 16 -5.88 6.40 -12.89
CA ASP A 16 -6.87 6.82 -13.88
C ASP A 16 -6.72 6.04 -15.18
N PHE A 17 -5.48 5.95 -15.70
CA PHE A 17 -5.18 5.14 -16.87
C PHE A 17 -5.59 3.68 -16.69
N ALA A 18 -5.33 3.10 -15.52
CA ALA A 18 -5.68 1.71 -15.25
C ALA A 18 -7.19 1.47 -15.20
N LEU A 19 -7.95 2.40 -14.61
CA LEU A 19 -9.42 2.29 -14.54
C LEU A 19 -10.05 2.47 -15.91
N GLU A 20 -9.61 3.47 -16.68
CA GLU A 20 -10.08 3.70 -18.04
C GLU A 20 -9.78 2.49 -18.94
N THR A 21 -8.55 1.98 -18.88
CA THR A 21 -8.12 0.81 -19.69
C THR A 21 -8.88 -0.46 -19.30
N SER A 22 -9.19 -0.64 -18.02
CA SER A 22 -9.94 -1.81 -17.54
C SER A 22 -11.43 -1.74 -17.90
N GLY A 23 -11.97 -0.54 -18.15
CA GLY A 23 -13.33 -0.32 -18.63
C GLY A 23 -14.37 -1.04 -17.74
N PRO A 24 -15.20 -1.96 -18.30
CA PRO A 24 -16.18 -2.72 -17.52
C PRO A 24 -15.58 -3.57 -16.39
N ASP A 25 -14.29 -3.90 -16.46
CA ASP A 25 -13.58 -4.72 -15.48
C ASP A 25 -12.84 -3.87 -14.42
N ALA A 26 -13.08 -2.56 -14.37
CA ALA A 26 -12.42 -1.65 -13.42
C ALA A 26 -12.68 -1.99 -11.94
N ASP A 27 -13.74 -2.73 -11.63
CA ASP A 27 -14.05 -3.23 -10.28
C ASP A 27 -13.22 -4.46 -9.88
N LYS A 28 -12.57 -5.12 -10.84
CA LYS A 28 -11.66 -6.25 -10.60
C LYS A 28 -10.23 -5.79 -10.31
N LEU A 29 -9.96 -4.50 -10.40
CA LEU A 29 -8.64 -3.92 -10.19
C LEU A 29 -8.40 -3.61 -8.72
N ALA A 30 -7.20 -3.93 -8.23
CA ALA A 30 -6.69 -3.45 -6.95
C ALA A 30 -5.49 -2.54 -7.19
N PHE A 31 -5.32 -1.52 -6.35
CA PHE A 31 -4.15 -0.66 -6.38
C PHE A 31 -3.17 -1.05 -5.30
N LEU A 32 -1.96 -1.38 -5.72
CA LEU A 32 -0.83 -1.67 -4.85
C LEU A 32 0.00 -0.41 -4.63
N VAL A 33 0.33 -0.15 -3.36
CA VAL A 33 1.22 0.94 -2.95
C VAL A 33 2.28 0.39 -1.99
N ASP A 34 3.55 0.67 -2.25
CA ASP A 34 4.69 0.34 -1.40
C ASP A 34 4.75 1.25 -0.15
N GLY A 35 3.78 1.11 0.75
CA GLY A 35 3.52 2.07 1.82
C GLY A 35 4.61 2.21 2.88
N PHE A 36 5.52 1.25 3.01
CA PHE A 36 6.64 1.37 3.96
C PHE A 36 7.74 2.28 3.40
N VAL A 37 8.21 2.03 2.17
CA VAL A 37 9.24 2.85 1.53
C VAL A 37 8.69 4.18 1.00
N GLY A 38 7.47 4.18 0.47
CA GLY A 38 6.80 5.39 -0.03
C GLY A 38 6.14 6.24 1.06
N GLY A 39 5.95 5.66 2.25
CA GLY A 39 5.43 6.33 3.42
C GLY A 39 3.90 6.58 3.42
N PRO A 40 3.36 7.12 4.53
CA PRO A 40 1.92 7.29 4.73
C PRO A 40 1.25 8.25 3.73
N GLY A 41 2.02 9.17 3.15
CA GLY A 41 1.52 10.12 2.13
C GLY A 41 0.97 9.39 0.91
N MET A 42 1.72 8.42 0.37
CA MET A 42 1.30 7.64 -0.81
C MET A 42 0.10 6.74 -0.52
N ILE A 43 0.06 6.13 0.66
CA ILE A 43 -1.10 5.34 1.10
C ILE A 43 -2.35 6.22 1.18
N THR A 44 -2.20 7.42 1.73
CA THR A 44 -3.31 8.37 1.87
C THR A 44 -3.75 8.93 0.51
N THR A 45 -2.83 9.14 -0.43
CA THR A 45 -3.15 9.48 -1.83
C THR A 45 -4.10 8.44 -2.42
N ALA A 46 -3.69 7.16 -2.44
CA ALA A 46 -4.52 6.11 -3.02
C ALA A 46 -5.86 5.95 -2.27
N ARG A 47 -5.84 5.98 -0.92
CA ARG A 47 -7.04 5.81 -0.10
C ARG A 47 -8.08 6.90 -0.32
N ARG A 48 -7.65 8.15 -0.50
CA ARG A 48 -8.56 9.31 -0.59
C ARG A 48 -9.03 9.58 -2.01
N GLN A 49 -8.16 9.40 -3.01
CA GLN A 49 -8.52 9.65 -4.41
C GLN A 49 -9.32 8.48 -5.01
N TYR A 50 -9.05 7.24 -4.58
CA TYR A 50 -9.68 6.04 -5.14
C TYR A 50 -10.34 5.17 -4.06
N PRO A 51 -11.29 5.70 -3.26
CA PRO A 51 -11.85 5.01 -2.11
C PRO A 51 -12.66 3.74 -2.46
N ASN A 52 -13.07 3.59 -3.72
CA ASN A 52 -13.86 2.44 -4.21
C ASN A 52 -13.00 1.31 -4.77
N GLN A 53 -11.67 1.50 -4.85
CA GLN A 53 -10.74 0.48 -5.33
C GLN A 53 -10.03 -0.18 -4.15
N PHE A 54 -9.79 -1.49 -4.22
CA PHE A 54 -9.12 -2.20 -3.12
C PHE A 54 -7.68 -1.69 -2.97
N LEU A 55 -7.33 -1.18 -1.78
CA LEU A 55 -6.01 -0.66 -1.48
C LEU A 55 -5.12 -1.75 -0.88
N HIS A 56 -4.22 -2.27 -1.70
CA HIS A 56 -3.22 -3.27 -1.36
C HIS A 56 -1.94 -2.60 -0.84
N TYR A 57 -1.75 -2.59 0.47
CA TYR A 57 -0.52 -2.11 1.12
C TYR A 57 0.57 -3.16 0.97
N HIS A 58 1.57 -2.87 0.14
CA HIS A 58 2.82 -3.63 0.11
C HIS A 58 3.84 -3.00 1.06
N ARG A 59 4.58 -3.85 1.79
CA ARG A 59 5.44 -3.41 2.90
C ARG A 59 6.94 -3.54 2.61
N ALA A 60 7.36 -3.49 1.34
CA ALA A 60 8.78 -3.58 0.96
C ALA A 60 9.65 -2.69 1.87
N GLY A 61 10.80 -3.19 2.31
CA GLY A 61 11.72 -2.48 3.20
C GLY A 61 11.44 -2.61 4.70
N HIS A 62 10.26 -3.08 5.11
CA HIS A 62 9.87 -3.12 6.53
C HIS A 62 10.84 -3.89 7.44
N GLY A 63 11.51 -4.92 6.91
CA GLY A 63 12.46 -5.75 7.64
C GLY A 63 13.62 -4.99 8.26
N MET A 64 13.96 -3.80 7.75
CA MET A 64 14.98 -2.91 8.33
C MET A 64 14.72 -2.59 9.80
N ILE A 65 13.44 -2.49 10.21
CA ILE A 65 13.06 -2.14 11.59
C ILE A 65 12.11 -3.14 12.25
N THR A 66 11.42 -3.98 11.47
CA THR A 66 10.49 -4.96 12.04
C THR A 66 11.12 -6.34 12.27
N SER A 67 12.36 -6.56 11.81
CA SER A 67 13.07 -7.82 12.03
C SER A 67 13.29 -8.05 13.53
N PRO A 68 13.20 -9.28 14.05
CA PRO A 68 13.60 -9.60 15.43
C PRO A 68 15.08 -9.31 15.72
N SER A 69 15.92 -9.17 14.68
CA SER A 69 17.33 -8.76 14.84
C SER A 69 17.53 -7.25 14.99
N ALA A 70 16.46 -6.45 14.81
CA ALA A 70 16.51 -5.01 14.93
C ALA A 70 16.06 -4.59 16.34
N GLU A 71 16.95 -3.99 17.10
CA GLU A 71 16.69 -3.52 18.48
C GLU A 71 16.04 -2.11 18.53
N ARG A 72 15.53 -1.61 17.40
CA ARG A 72 14.97 -0.27 17.26
C ARG A 72 13.82 -0.25 16.26
N GLY A 73 12.93 0.74 16.40
CA GLY A 73 11.78 0.94 15.53
C GLY A 73 10.51 0.36 16.15
N TYR A 74 9.77 -0.45 15.39
CA TYR A 74 8.52 -1.06 15.83
C TYR A 74 8.31 -2.42 15.17
N THR A 75 7.49 -3.27 15.81
CA THR A 75 7.24 -4.62 15.32
C THR A 75 6.34 -4.64 14.08
N ALA A 76 6.36 -5.75 13.34
CA ALA A 76 5.44 -5.95 12.21
C ALA A 76 3.96 -5.90 12.63
N PHE A 77 3.66 -6.26 13.89
CA PHE A 77 2.32 -6.14 14.46
C PHE A 77 1.87 -4.68 14.56
N VAL A 78 2.76 -3.77 15.01
CA VAL A 78 2.48 -2.33 15.06
C VAL A 78 2.26 -1.78 13.65
N LEU A 79 3.07 -2.16 12.67
CA LEU A 79 2.89 -1.76 11.27
C LEU A 79 1.51 -2.17 10.73
N ALA A 80 1.10 -3.43 10.95
CA ALA A 80 -0.20 -3.92 10.52
C ALA A 80 -1.38 -3.20 11.20
N LYS A 81 -1.23 -2.82 12.47
CA LYS A 81 -2.25 -2.03 13.18
C LYS A 81 -2.33 -0.59 12.64
N MET A 82 -1.18 0.04 12.36
CA MET A 82 -1.15 1.38 11.77
C MET A 82 -1.68 1.39 10.33
N SER A 83 -1.43 0.36 9.52
CA SER A 83 -1.95 0.32 8.14
C SER A 83 -3.48 0.26 8.10
N ARG A 84 -4.10 -0.44 9.06
CA ARG A 84 -5.55 -0.42 9.25
C ARG A 84 -6.08 0.99 9.50
N LEU A 85 -5.40 1.77 10.35
CA LEU A 85 -5.78 3.16 10.63
C LEU A 85 -5.58 4.09 9.42
N GLN A 86 -4.56 3.83 8.61
CA GLN A 86 -4.31 4.55 7.36
C GLN A 86 -5.34 4.23 6.26
N GLY A 87 -6.10 3.15 6.41
CA GLY A 87 -7.18 2.76 5.50
C GLY A 87 -6.77 1.74 4.43
N ALA A 88 -5.69 0.98 4.61
CA ALA A 88 -5.39 -0.15 3.74
C ALA A 88 -6.53 -1.19 3.76
N SER A 89 -6.94 -1.68 2.59
CA SER A 89 -7.93 -2.76 2.46
C SER A 89 -7.30 -4.12 2.76
N GLY A 90 -6.01 -4.30 2.43
CA GLY A 90 -5.20 -5.46 2.79
C GLY A 90 -3.74 -5.08 2.93
N ILE A 91 -3.02 -5.76 3.82
CA ILE A 91 -1.56 -5.62 4.00
C ILE A 91 -0.92 -6.99 4.06
N HIS A 92 0.30 -7.12 3.53
CA HIS A 92 1.12 -8.30 3.76
C HIS A 92 1.41 -8.49 5.25
N VAL A 93 1.09 -9.66 5.80
CA VAL A 93 1.40 -10.02 7.20
C VAL A 93 2.61 -10.96 7.34
N GLY A 94 3.06 -11.54 6.22
CA GLY A 94 4.15 -12.52 6.19
C GLY A 94 3.61 -13.96 6.24
N THR A 95 4.50 -14.93 6.07
CA THR A 95 4.13 -16.35 6.03
C THR A 95 4.14 -17.01 7.40
N MET A 96 4.39 -16.26 8.48
CA MET A 96 4.43 -16.77 9.86
C MET A 96 5.47 -17.88 10.09
N GLY A 97 6.53 -17.94 9.28
CA GLY A 97 7.61 -18.94 9.39
C GLY A 97 7.45 -20.17 8.49
N TYR A 98 6.42 -20.19 7.65
CA TYR A 98 6.20 -21.19 6.60
C TYR A 98 6.75 -20.75 5.24
#